data_AF-A0A5C8RS88-F1
#
_entry.id   AF-A0A5C8RS88-F1
#
_cell.length_a   1.000
_cell.length_b   1.000
_cell.length_c   1.000
_cell.angle_alpha   90.00
_cell.angle_beta   90.00
_cell.angle_gamma   90.00
#
_symmetry.space_group_name_H-M   'P 1'
#
loop_
_entity.id
_entity.type
_entity.pdbx_description
1 polymer ?
#
loop_
_entity_poly.entity_id
_entity_poly.type
_entity_poly.pdbx_seq_one_letter_code
_entity_poly.pdbx_strand_id
1 'polypeptide(L)'
;TLRRAETEAARARERLAASHGRMIHAAAGLIERRRARLDRAGDLLGSLGYRAVLARGYVLVRDGAGAALRSGRGLPAGSPLSLEFADGFVSARTEADAGAPAPEGAPSAKRGPAPAKQGAAPAKKRAPRRAKAAPEVEPPAPAAAQGSLFEA
;
A
#
# COMPACT_ATOMS: atom_id res chain seq x y z
N THR A 1 60.18 -15.80 37.10
CA THR A 1 59.46 -15.63 35.82
C THR A 1 58.02 -16.13 35.90
N LEU A 2 57.73 -17.22 36.61
CA LEU A 2 56.37 -17.82 36.73
C LEU A 2 55.31 -16.90 37.36
N ARG A 3 55.57 -16.27 38.52
CA ARG A 3 54.59 -15.36 39.15
C ARG A 3 54.12 -14.21 38.25
N ARG A 4 55.01 -13.66 37.41
CA ARG A 4 54.65 -12.59 36.48
C ARG A 4 53.68 -13.11 35.40
N ALA A 5 53.98 -14.26 34.81
CA ALA A 5 53.10 -14.89 33.82
C ALA A 5 51.72 -15.22 34.40
N GLU A 6 51.64 -15.69 35.66
CA GLU A 6 50.38 -15.94 36.35
C GLU A 6 49.56 -14.66 36.56
N THR A 7 50.21 -13.57 36.99
CA THR A 7 49.52 -12.28 37.16
C THR A 7 49.04 -11.69 35.84
N GLU A 8 49.81 -11.83 34.76
CA GLU A 8 49.42 -11.38 33.42
C GLU A 8 48.22 -12.18 32.90
N ALA A 9 48.23 -13.51 33.10
CA ALA A 9 47.11 -14.38 32.75
C ALA A 9 45.84 -14.06 33.56
N ALA A 10 45.96 -13.80 34.86
CA ALA A 10 44.84 -13.41 35.71
C ALA A 10 44.18 -12.10 35.24
N ARG A 11 44.99 -11.07 34.95
CA ARG A 11 44.49 -9.79 34.41
C ARG A 11 43.87 -9.95 33.02
N ALA A 12 44.42 -10.81 32.17
CA ALA A 12 43.84 -11.10 30.86
C ALA A 12 42.45 -11.76 30.98
N ARG A 13 42.30 -12.72 31.91
CA ARG A 13 41.01 -13.36 32.20
C ARG A 13 39.99 -12.38 32.75
N GLU A 14 40.39 -11.51 33.67
CA GLU A 14 39.51 -10.46 34.22
C GLU A 14 39.01 -9.50 33.12
N ARG A 15 39.90 -9.03 32.25
CA ARG A 15 39.52 -8.18 31.10
C ARG A 15 38.59 -8.89 30.13
N LEU A 16 38.82 -10.18 29.86
CA LEU A 16 37.95 -11.00 29.02
C LEU A 16 36.57 -11.16 29.67
N ALA A 17 36.51 -11.52 30.96
CA ALA A 17 35.26 -11.68 31.70
C ALA A 17 34.45 -10.38 31.73
N ALA A 18 35.10 -9.24 32.00
CA ALA A 18 34.46 -7.94 31.98
C ALA A 18 33.92 -7.58 30.59
N SER A 19 34.68 -7.87 29.52
CA SER A 19 34.25 -7.59 28.14
C SER A 19 33.12 -8.52 27.70
N HIS A 20 33.18 -9.79 28.08
CA HIS A 20 32.11 -10.76 27.87
C HIS A 20 30.82 -10.32 28.55
N GLY A 21 30.87 -9.93 29.83
CA GLY A 21 29.71 -9.41 30.55
C GLY A 21 29.08 -8.21 29.85
N ARG A 22 29.88 -7.22 29.45
CA ARG A 22 29.38 -6.05 28.69
C ARG A 22 28.74 -6.45 27.37
N MET A 23 29.31 -7.40 26.63
CA MET A 23 28.72 -7.89 25.36
C MET A 23 27.37 -8.56 25.58
N ILE A 24 27.24 -9.41 26.61
CA ILE A 24 25.97 -10.08 26.93
C ILE A 24 24.89 -9.06 27.30
N HIS A 25 25.21 -8.09 28.15
CA HIS A 25 24.26 -7.03 28.50
C HIS A 25 23.87 -6.16 27.31
N ALA A 26 24.83 -5.80 26.46
CA ALA A 26 24.57 -5.01 25.25
C ALA A 26 23.67 -5.78 24.27
N ALA A 27 23.92 -7.08 24.07
CA ALA A 27 23.10 -7.94 23.22
C ALA A 27 21.68 -8.10 23.75
N ALA A 28 21.53 -8.36 25.05
CA ALA A 28 20.21 -8.44 25.70
C ALA A 28 19.44 -7.13 25.54
N GLY A 29 20.08 -5.98 25.80
CA GLY A 29 19.46 -4.68 25.61
C GLY A 29 19.08 -4.37 24.16
N LEU A 30 19.86 -4.84 23.18
CA LEU A 30 19.53 -4.70 21.76
C LEU A 30 18.29 -5.51 21.38
N ILE A 31 18.21 -6.76 21.86
CA ILE A 31 17.05 -7.63 21.63
C ILE A 31 15.81 -7.02 22.27
N GLU A 32 15.91 -6.55 23.50
CA GLU A 32 14.79 -5.95 24.24
C GLU A 32 14.24 -4.70 23.54
N ARG A 33 15.13 -3.80 23.08
CA ARG A 33 14.70 -2.63 22.30
C ARG A 33 14.02 -3.01 20.99
N ARG A 34 14.48 -4.08 20.33
CA ARG A 34 13.85 -4.58 19.08
C ARG A 34 12.47 -5.17 19.36
N ARG A 35 12.31 -5.94 20.44
CA ARG A 35 11.01 -6.46 20.89
C ARG A 35 10.04 -5.33 21.19
N ALA A 36 10.42 -4.40 22.06
CA ALA A 36 9.60 -3.25 22.39
C ALA A 36 9.17 -2.42 21.17
N ARG A 37 10.02 -2.34 20.13
CA ARG A 37 9.66 -1.68 18.87
C ARG A 37 8.64 -2.48 18.05
N LEU A 38 8.78 -3.80 17.99
CA LEU A 38 7.82 -4.69 17.33
C LEU A 38 6.47 -4.67 18.05
N ASP A 39 6.48 -4.70 19.37
CA ASP A 39 5.26 -4.68 20.18
C ASP A 39 4.49 -3.37 19.96
N ARG A 40 5.17 -2.23 20.04
CA ARG A 40 4.56 -0.91 19.73
C ARG A 40 3.99 -0.84 18.32
N ALA A 41 4.70 -1.39 17.33
CA ALA A 41 4.20 -1.45 15.96
C ALA A 41 2.96 -2.36 15.85
N GLY A 42 2.94 -3.46 16.60
CA GLY A 42 1.79 -4.35 16.74
C GLY A 42 0.59 -3.65 17.36
N ASP A 43 0.79 -2.88 18.43
CA ASP A 43 -0.27 -2.12 19.10
C ASP A 43 -0.83 -1.01 18.21
N LEU A 44 0.04 -0.30 17.48
CA LEU A 44 -0.39 0.69 16.48
C LEU A 44 -1.19 0.04 15.36
N LEU A 45 -0.74 -1.09 14.84
CA LEU A 45 -1.49 -1.85 13.83
C LEU A 45 -2.81 -2.38 14.39
N GLY A 46 -2.84 -2.77 15.66
CA GLY A 46 -4.03 -3.26 16.36
C GLY A 46 -5.05 -2.16 16.65
N SER A 47 -4.63 -0.90 16.78
CA SER A 47 -5.52 0.24 17.05
C SER A 47 -5.96 0.98 15.79
N LEU A 48 -5.08 1.08 14.78
CA LEU A 48 -5.32 1.83 13.55
C LEU A 48 -5.58 0.94 12.33
N GLY A 49 -5.36 -0.37 12.44
CA GLY A 49 -5.57 -1.31 11.35
C GLY A 49 -7.05 -1.49 11.03
N TYR A 50 -7.35 -1.83 9.77
CA TYR A 50 -8.73 -2.01 9.31
C TYR A 50 -9.52 -3.03 10.15
N ARG A 51 -8.86 -4.05 10.70
CA ARG A 51 -9.50 -5.06 11.57
C ARG A 51 -10.09 -4.45 12.84
N ALA A 52 -9.43 -3.44 13.41
CA ALA A 52 -9.95 -2.70 14.57
C ALA A 52 -11.18 -1.87 14.20
N VAL A 53 -11.16 -1.30 13.00
CA VAL A 53 -12.29 -0.57 12.42
C VAL A 53 -13.47 -1.51 12.20
N LEU A 54 -13.24 -2.70 11.63
CA LEU A 54 -14.28 -3.72 11.48
C LEU A 54 -14.85 -4.16 12.84
N ALA A 55 -14.00 -4.39 13.84
CA ALA A 55 -14.43 -4.79 15.19
C ALA A 55 -15.31 -3.73 15.89
N ARG A 56 -15.17 -2.45 15.52
CA ARG A 56 -16.00 -1.35 16.03
C ARG A 56 -17.37 -1.26 15.33
N GLY A 57 -17.65 -2.12 14.37
CA GLY A 57 -18.94 -2.19 13.67
C GLY A 57 -18.99 -1.45 12.33
N TYR A 58 -17.83 -1.14 11.74
CA TYR A 58 -17.76 -0.66 10.36
C TYR A 58 -17.59 -1.83 9.39
N VAL A 59 -17.72 -1.55 8.09
CA VAL A 59 -17.68 -2.53 7.01
C VAL A 59 -16.75 -2.06 5.91
N LEU A 60 -15.94 -2.96 5.36
CA LEU A 60 -15.15 -2.69 4.16
C LEU A 60 -15.93 -3.17 2.93
N VAL A 61 -16.20 -2.26 2.00
CA VAL A 61 -16.92 -2.56 0.76
C VAL A 61 -15.91 -2.90 -0.34
N ARG A 62 -16.12 -4.03 -1.02
CA ARG A 62 -15.34 -4.48 -2.17
C ARG A 62 -16.23 -4.66 -3.39
N ASP A 63 -15.66 -4.42 -4.57
CA ASP A 63 -16.33 -4.72 -5.84
C ASP A 63 -16.29 -6.23 -6.17
N GLY A 64 -16.88 -6.61 -7.31
CA GLY A 64 -16.87 -7.99 -7.80
C GLY A 64 -15.48 -8.53 -8.16
N ALA A 65 -14.45 -7.70 -8.24
CA ALA A 65 -13.05 -8.09 -8.42
C ALA A 65 -12.27 -8.17 -7.08
N GLY A 66 -12.91 -7.85 -5.96
CA GLY A 66 -12.32 -7.86 -4.62
C GLY A 66 -11.55 -6.59 -4.25
N ALA A 67 -11.58 -5.55 -5.09
CA ALA A 67 -10.93 -4.28 -4.81
C ALA A 67 -11.78 -3.42 -3.86
N ALA A 68 -11.13 -2.80 -2.87
CA ALA A 68 -11.81 -1.93 -1.91
C ALA A 68 -12.34 -0.67 -2.58
N LEU A 69 -13.65 -0.44 -2.44
CA LEU A 69 -14.33 0.73 -2.96
C LEU A 69 -14.28 1.87 -1.94
N ARG A 70 -13.75 3.02 -2.35
CA ARG A 70 -13.69 4.24 -1.52
C ARG A 70 -14.89 5.18 -1.73
N SER A 71 -15.67 4.95 -2.78
CA SER A 71 -16.84 5.74 -3.13
C SER A 71 -17.86 4.85 -3.85
N GLY A 72 -19.14 5.03 -3.52
CA GLY A 72 -20.25 4.39 -4.24
C GLY A 72 -20.69 5.15 -5.50
N ARG A 73 -20.12 6.33 -5.77
CA ARG A 73 -20.57 7.21 -6.86
C ARG A 73 -20.26 6.59 -8.22
N GLY A 74 -21.29 6.45 -9.05
CA GLY A 74 -21.16 5.89 -10.40
C GLY A 74 -21.16 4.37 -10.47
N LEU A 75 -21.46 3.67 -9.37
CA LEU A 75 -21.71 2.23 -9.42
C LEU A 75 -23.01 1.96 -10.19
N PRO A 76 -23.01 1.11 -11.22
CA PRO A 76 -24.24 0.76 -11.93
C PRO A 76 -25.16 -0.01 -11.00
N ALA A 77 -26.48 0.13 -11.20
CA ALA A 77 -27.46 -0.67 -10.48
C ALA A 77 -27.27 -2.17 -10.74
N GLY A 78 -27.48 -2.99 -9.71
CA GLY A 78 -27.29 -4.44 -9.75
C GLY A 78 -25.85 -4.92 -9.63
N SER A 79 -24.89 -4.01 -9.42
CA SER A 79 -23.47 -4.37 -9.27
C SER A 79 -23.25 -5.25 -8.03
N PRO A 80 -22.56 -6.40 -8.16
CA PRO A 80 -22.23 -7.22 -7.01
C PRO A 80 -21.17 -6.54 -6.14
N LEU A 81 -21.40 -6.54 -4.84
CA LEU A 81 -20.51 -6.03 -3.82
C LEU A 81 -20.25 -7.13 -2.78
N SER A 82 -19.06 -7.11 -2.20
CA SER A 82 -18.73 -7.91 -1.03
C SER A 82 -18.48 -6.98 0.15
N LEU A 83 -19.21 -7.21 1.23
CA LEU A 83 -19.14 -6.48 2.48
C LEU A 83 -18.35 -7.32 3.48
N GLU A 84 -17.18 -6.84 3.89
CA GLU A 84 -16.33 -7.51 4.87
C GLU A 84 -16.58 -6.91 6.26
N PHE A 85 -16.98 -7.77 7.20
CA PHE A 85 -17.18 -7.49 8.61
C PHE A 85 -16.06 -8.13 9.43
N ALA A 86 -16.03 -7.89 10.74
CA ALA A 86 -15.04 -8.50 11.62
C ALA A 86 -15.16 -10.03 11.71
N ASP A 87 -16.35 -10.56 11.47
CA ASP A 87 -16.76 -11.96 11.63
C ASP A 87 -16.99 -12.69 10.31
N GLY A 88 -16.99 -12.00 9.17
CA GLY A 88 -17.17 -12.65 7.88
C GLY A 88 -17.48 -11.72 6.70
N PHE A 89 -17.98 -12.32 5.63
CA PHE A 89 -18.33 -11.63 4.39
C PHE A 89 -19.82 -11.78 4.09
N VAL A 90 -20.42 -10.71 3.59
CA VAL A 90 -21.80 -10.67 3.11
C VAL A 90 -21.83 -10.16 1.68
N SER A 91 -22.56 -10.84 0.80
CA SER A 91 -22.78 -10.35 -0.56
C SER A 91 -23.91 -9.33 -0.59
N ALA A 92 -23.70 -8.21 -1.28
CA ALA A 92 -24.69 -7.18 -1.51
C ALA A 92 -24.80 -6.83 -3.00
N ARG A 93 -25.87 -6.15 -3.40
CA ARG A 93 -26.00 -5.56 -4.74
C ARG A 93 -26.41 -4.11 -4.62
N THR A 94 -25.91 -3.27 -5.51
CA THR A 94 -26.38 -1.88 -5.62
C THR A 94 -27.79 -1.84 -6.17
N GLU A 95 -28.59 -0.91 -5.69
CA GLU A 95 -29.90 -0.58 -6.29
C GLU A 95 -29.78 0.70 -7.12
N ALA A 96 -30.74 0.91 -8.01
CA ALA A 96 -30.82 2.17 -8.75
C ALA A 96 -31.21 3.28 -7.76
N ASP A 97 -30.35 4.28 -7.65
CA ASP A 97 -30.59 5.41 -6.77
C ASP A 97 -31.78 6.23 -7.29
N ALA A 98 -32.94 6.11 -6.64
CA ALA A 98 -34.15 6.85 -7.00
C ALA A 98 -34.13 8.30 -6.45
N GLY A 99 -33.07 8.71 -5.74
CA GLY A 99 -33.07 9.97 -4.99
C GLY A 99 -31.73 10.67 -4.76
N ALA A 100 -30.60 10.20 -5.30
CA ALA A 100 -29.36 10.98 -5.20
C ALA A 100 -29.43 12.26 -6.04
N PRO A 101 -29.17 13.45 -5.44
CA PRO A 101 -29.01 14.66 -6.22
C PRO A 101 -27.83 14.46 -7.18
N ALA A 102 -28.10 14.67 -8.46
CA ALA A 102 -27.09 14.67 -9.50
C ALA A 102 -25.94 15.59 -9.08
N PRO A 103 -24.68 15.18 -9.24
CA PRO A 103 -23.57 16.04 -8.92
C PRO A 103 -23.58 17.26 -9.84
N GLU A 104 -23.98 18.40 -9.27
CA GLU A 104 -23.88 19.70 -9.90
C GLU A 104 -22.39 20.04 -10.11
N GLY A 105 -22.02 20.33 -11.35
CA GLY A 105 -20.73 20.95 -11.66
C GLY A 105 -19.59 20.00 -12.05
N ALA A 106 -19.70 19.34 -13.20
CA ALA A 106 -18.53 19.22 -14.08
C ALA A 106 -18.76 20.18 -15.26
N PRO A 107 -17.92 21.21 -15.47
CA PRO A 107 -18.06 22.07 -16.63
C PRO A 107 -17.73 21.24 -17.88
N SER A 108 -18.79 20.83 -18.58
CA SER A 108 -18.69 20.37 -19.96
C SER A 108 -18.03 21.50 -20.76
N ALA A 109 -16.78 21.29 -21.18
CA ALA A 109 -16.12 22.12 -22.18
C ALA A 109 -16.97 22.10 -23.45
N LYS A 110 -17.87 23.08 -23.56
CA LYS A 110 -18.63 23.36 -24.77
C LYS A 110 -17.61 23.78 -25.83
N ARG A 111 -17.53 22.96 -26.87
CA ARG A 111 -16.99 23.25 -28.21
C ARG A 111 -17.19 24.72 -28.57
N GLY A 112 -16.08 25.45 -28.72
CA GLY A 112 -16.04 26.68 -29.50
C GLY A 112 -16.00 26.36 -31.00
N PRO A 113 -16.44 27.28 -31.87
CA PRO A 113 -16.69 27.01 -33.29
C PRO A 113 -15.40 26.99 -34.11
N ALA A 114 -15.36 26.13 -35.13
CA ALA A 114 -14.29 26.03 -36.11
C ALA A 114 -14.24 27.26 -37.05
N PRO A 115 -13.05 27.67 -37.54
CA PRO A 115 -12.94 28.38 -38.81
C PRO A 115 -12.75 27.39 -39.98
N ALA A 116 -13.49 27.64 -41.05
CA ALA A 116 -13.46 26.89 -42.30
C ALA A 116 -12.26 27.24 -43.17
N LYS A 117 -11.72 26.26 -43.92
CA LYS A 117 -11.67 26.26 -45.40
C LYS A 117 -10.85 25.10 -45.99
N GLN A 118 -11.41 24.55 -47.09
CA GLN A 118 -10.75 23.85 -48.22
C GLN A 118 -10.17 22.45 -47.93
N GLY A 119 -10.48 21.37 -48.67
CA GLY A 119 -11.27 21.14 -49.87
C GLY A 119 -11.15 19.66 -50.30
N ALA A 120 -12.01 19.26 -51.25
CA ALA A 120 -11.90 18.10 -52.14
C ALA A 120 -12.03 16.66 -51.58
N ALA A 121 -13.26 16.13 -51.68
CA ALA A 121 -13.72 14.90 -52.36
C ALA A 121 -12.98 13.53 -52.25
N PRO A 122 -13.73 12.41 -52.41
CA PRO A 122 -13.60 11.20 -51.59
C PRO A 122 -13.00 10.01 -52.33
N ALA A 123 -12.63 8.94 -51.62
CA ALA A 123 -13.13 7.58 -51.87
C ALA A 123 -12.32 6.47 -51.13
N LYS A 124 -13.01 5.33 -51.01
CA LYS A 124 -12.53 3.94 -50.90
C LYS A 124 -12.32 3.33 -49.50
N LYS A 125 -13.34 2.53 -49.16
CA LYS A 125 -13.26 1.16 -48.62
C LYS A 125 -11.86 0.54 -48.68
N ARG A 126 -11.42 -0.06 -47.57
CA ARG A 126 -11.03 -1.49 -47.42
C ARG A 126 -10.10 -1.68 -46.20
N ALA A 127 -10.48 -2.58 -45.30
CA ALA A 127 -9.52 -3.41 -44.57
C ALA A 127 -8.72 -4.24 -45.59
N PRO A 128 -7.46 -4.67 -45.36
CA PRO A 128 -7.23 -5.71 -44.34
C PRO A 128 -5.80 -5.76 -43.73
N ARG A 129 -5.63 -6.80 -42.89
CA ARG A 129 -4.40 -7.57 -42.60
C ARG A 129 -3.51 -7.15 -41.42
N ARG A 130 -3.56 -8.02 -40.40
CA ARG A 130 -2.42 -8.72 -39.75
C ARG A 130 -1.03 -8.20 -40.15
N ALA A 131 -0.20 -7.87 -39.16
CA ALA A 131 0.77 -8.81 -38.62
C ALA A 131 1.69 -8.16 -37.55
N LYS A 132 2.06 -9.03 -36.60
CA LYS A 132 3.41 -9.20 -36.02
C LYS A 132 3.96 -8.24 -34.95
N ALA A 133 4.59 -8.93 -34.01
CA ALA A 133 5.80 -8.61 -33.26
C ALA A 133 5.63 -7.87 -31.92
N ALA A 134 5.69 -8.66 -30.85
CA ALA A 134 6.41 -8.29 -29.63
C ALA A 134 7.89 -8.02 -29.96
N PRO A 135 8.57 -7.19 -29.16
CA PRO A 135 9.40 -7.78 -28.12
C PRO A 135 9.35 -7.04 -26.77
N GLU A 136 9.36 -7.86 -25.71
CA GLU A 136 10.27 -7.82 -24.56
C GLU A 136 10.78 -6.44 -24.08
N VAL A 137 10.27 -6.00 -22.91
CA VAL A 137 10.80 -4.87 -22.15
C VAL A 137 11.43 -5.42 -20.86
N GLU A 138 12.75 -5.37 -20.79
CA GLU A 138 13.55 -5.53 -19.59
C GLU A 138 13.30 -4.35 -18.61
N PRO A 139 13.17 -4.56 -17.29
CA PRO A 139 12.79 -3.51 -16.36
C PRO A 139 13.99 -2.66 -15.90
N PRO A 140 13.89 -1.32 -15.80
CA PRO A 140 14.82 -0.55 -15.00
C PRO A 140 14.40 -0.57 -13.52
N ALA A 141 15.34 -0.97 -12.66
CA ALA A 141 15.24 -0.91 -11.20
C ALA A 141 15.48 0.54 -10.67
N PRO A 142 15.40 0.78 -9.34
CA PRO A 142 14.39 1.61 -8.70
C PRO A 142 14.85 3.05 -8.44
N ALA A 143 13.98 4.03 -8.72
CA ALA A 143 14.18 5.41 -8.29
C ALA A 143 13.57 5.64 -6.90
N ALA A 144 14.38 6.29 -6.08
CA ALA A 144 14.18 6.55 -4.67
C ALA A 144 13.11 7.62 -4.36
N ALA A 145 12.78 7.67 -3.07
CA ALA A 145 12.27 8.83 -2.33
C ALA A 145 10.81 9.25 -2.56
N GLN A 146 9.86 8.55 -1.90
CA GLN A 146 8.64 9.19 -1.42
C GLN A 146 8.91 9.70 0.00
N GLY A 147 9.13 11.01 0.08
CA GLY A 147 9.36 11.75 1.31
C GLY A 147 8.16 11.74 2.24
N SER A 148 8.50 11.70 3.52
CA SER A 148 7.67 11.92 4.69
C SER A 148 6.78 13.17 4.54
N LEU A 149 5.47 12.98 4.38
CA LEU A 149 4.46 13.95 4.77
C LEU A 149 4.16 13.68 6.25
N PHE A 150 3.95 14.73 7.05
CA PHE A 150 3.71 14.73 8.51
C PHE A 150 4.96 14.91 9.37
N GLU A 151 5.50 16.13 9.33
CA GLU A 151 6.13 16.76 10.50
C GLU A 151 5.74 18.25 10.51
N ALA A 152 4.96 18.65 11.51
CA ALA A 152 4.67 20.02 11.93
C ALA A 152 4.43 20.00 13.44
#